data_AF-A0A9P1AHE5-F1
#
_entry.id   AF-A0A9P1AHE5-F1
#
_cell.length_a   1.000
_cell.length_b   1.000
_cell.length_c   1.000
_cell.angle_alpha   90.00
_cell.angle_beta   90.00
_cell.angle_gamma   90.00
#
_symmetry.space_group_name_H-M   'P 1'
#
loop_
_entity.id
_entity.type
_entity.pdbx_description
1 polymer ?
#
loop_
_entity_poly.entity_id
_entity_poly.type
_entity_poly.pdbx_seq_one_letter_code
_entity_poly.pdbx_strand_id
1 'polypeptide(L)'
;MDSLPTYSSTATPNNEQTFGVSSELARLLGCDRTEAALVWEGIKALRTEQEVQKRLEETGIWKPESGHRPLLDVLQLVQRNSTCMTNS
;
A
#
# COMPACT_ATOMS: atom_id res chain seq x y z
N MET A 1 -45.19 -2.41 9.88
CA MET A 1 -44.38 -1.20 10.08
C MET A 1 -42.98 -1.73 10.31
N ASP A 2 -42.24 -1.98 9.23
CA ASP A 2 -41.02 -2.76 9.30
C ASP A 2 -40.11 -2.33 8.16
N SER A 3 -39.04 -1.60 8.47
CA SER A 3 -37.70 -1.81 7.90
C SER A 3 -36.71 -0.83 8.51
N LEU A 4 -35.53 -1.39 8.77
CA LEU A 4 -34.43 -1.00 9.65
C LEU A 4 -33.87 0.42 9.44
N PRO A 5 -33.14 0.97 10.44
CA PRO A 5 -32.30 2.14 10.23
C PRO A 5 -31.20 1.78 9.23
N THR A 6 -31.29 2.30 8.01
CA THR A 6 -30.13 2.37 7.11
C THR A 6 -29.14 3.33 7.74
N TYR A 7 -28.24 2.79 8.56
CA TYR A 7 -26.95 3.41 8.79
C TYR A 7 -26.24 3.40 7.44
N SER A 8 -26.38 4.48 6.67
CA SER A 8 -25.38 4.83 5.67
C SER A 8 -24.12 5.15 6.45
N SER A 9 -23.37 4.12 6.83
CA SER A 9 -22.04 4.25 7.40
C SER A 9 -21.28 5.16 6.46
N THR A 10 -20.93 6.32 6.99
CA THR A 10 -20.02 7.28 6.43
C THR A 10 -18.72 6.54 6.10
N ALA A 11 -18.64 5.97 4.90
CA ALA A 11 -17.37 5.51 4.36
C ALA A 11 -16.62 6.79 4.02
N THR A 12 -15.90 7.34 5.00
CA THR A 12 -14.82 8.30 4.76
C THR A 12 -13.81 7.58 3.86
N PRO A 13 -13.75 7.83 2.54
CA PRO A 13 -13.03 6.91 1.66
C PRO A 13 -11.51 7.12 1.69
N ASN A 14 -11.01 8.27 2.17
CA ASN A 14 -9.70 8.74 1.72
C ASN A 14 -8.65 8.99 2.79
N ASN A 15 -8.96 8.94 4.09
CA ASN A 15 -7.94 9.27 5.12
C ASN A 15 -7.37 8.05 5.84
N GLU A 16 -8.14 6.95 5.95
CA GLU A 16 -7.69 5.71 6.60
C GLU A 16 -6.78 4.87 5.69
N GLN A 17 -6.86 5.06 4.38
CA GLN A 17 -6.09 4.29 3.40
C GLN A 17 -4.58 4.51 3.53
N THR A 18 -4.13 5.76 3.65
CA THR A 18 -2.70 6.09 3.69
C THR A 18 -2.01 5.62 4.98
N PHE A 19 -2.72 5.67 6.11
CA PHE A 19 -2.20 5.20 7.40
C PHE A 19 -2.14 3.66 7.48
N GLY A 20 -3.10 2.98 6.84
CA GLY A 20 -3.09 1.53 6.70
C GLY A 20 -1.95 1.03 5.82
N VAL A 21 -1.72 1.69 4.67
CA VAL A 21 -0.74 1.27 3.67
C VAL A 21 0.70 1.30 4.18
N SER A 22 1.11 2.38 4.85
CA SER A 22 2.46 2.46 5.43
C SER A 22 2.69 1.42 6.54
N SER A 23 1.64 1.08 7.29
CA SER A 23 1.70 0.01 8.30
C SER A 23 1.78 -1.39 7.69
N GLU A 24 0.98 -1.63 6.65
CA GLU A 24 0.99 -2.90 5.90
C GLU A 24 2.36 -3.11 5.23
N LEU A 25 2.90 -2.05 4.61
CA LEU A 25 4.20 -2.06 3.96
C LEU A 25 5.34 -2.30 4.95
N ALA A 26 5.31 -1.65 6.12
CA ALA A 26 6.26 -1.91 7.20
C ALA A 26 6.23 -3.38 7.64
N ARG A 27 5.03 -3.98 7.73
CA ARG A 27 4.86 -5.40 8.07
C ARG A 27 5.39 -6.34 6.98
N LEU A 28 5.17 -6.00 5.71
CA LEU A 28 5.62 -6.80 4.56
C LEU A 28 7.15 -6.76 4.39
N LEU A 29 7.75 -5.59 4.62
CA LEU A 29 9.19 -5.38 4.49
C LEU A 29 9.96 -5.64 5.79
N GLY A 30 9.26 -5.75 6.93
CA GLY A 30 9.87 -5.90 8.25
C GLY A 30 10.67 -4.67 8.69
N CYS A 31 10.26 -3.46 8.28
CA CYS A 31 10.94 -2.21 8.57
C CYS A 31 10.11 -1.27 9.44
N ASP A 32 10.70 -0.14 9.83
CA ASP A 32 9.98 0.88 10.60
C ASP A 32 8.90 1.58 9.76
N ARG A 33 7.82 2.03 10.41
CA ARG A 33 6.75 2.79 9.72
C ARG A 33 7.26 4.02 8.99
N THR A 34 8.26 4.70 9.55
CA THR A 34 8.87 5.88 8.94
C THR A 34 9.60 5.52 7.65
N GLU A 35 10.36 4.43 7.68
CA GLU A 35 11.06 3.91 6.51
C GLU A 35 10.08 3.43 5.44
N ALA A 36 9.05 2.68 5.84
CA ALA A 36 7.98 2.24 4.97
C ALA A 36 7.24 3.42 4.33
N ALA A 37 6.98 4.51 5.07
CA ALA A 37 6.36 5.71 4.50
C ALA A 37 7.25 6.35 3.41
N LEU A 38 8.56 6.45 3.64
CA LEU A 38 9.51 6.97 2.65
C LEU A 38 9.58 6.07 1.40
N VAL A 39 9.61 4.75 1.60
CA VAL A 39 9.55 3.77 0.52
C VAL A 39 8.25 3.94 -0.26
N TRP A 40 7.11 3.98 0.44
CA TRP A 40 5.78 4.13 -0.15
C TRP A 40 5.70 5.36 -1.04
N GLU A 41 6.21 6.50 -0.59
CA GLU A 41 6.23 7.73 -1.41
C GLU A 41 7.03 7.54 -2.71
N GLY A 42 8.08 6.73 -2.70
CA GLY A 42 8.87 6.38 -3.87
C GLY A 42 8.23 5.32 -4.77
N ILE A 43 7.44 4.39 -4.22
CA ILE A 43 6.84 3.27 -4.98
C ILE A 43 5.38 3.46 -5.38
N LYS A 44 4.63 4.36 -4.72
CA LYS A 44 3.20 4.59 -4.98
C LYS A 44 2.92 5.11 -6.40
N ALA A 45 3.92 5.74 -7.02
CA ALA A 45 3.84 6.22 -8.40
C ALA A 45 4.27 5.16 -9.42
N LEU A 46 4.91 4.08 -8.98
CA LEU A 46 5.45 3.03 -9.82
C LEU A 46 4.35 2.01 -10.11
N ARG A 47 4.26 1.53 -11.35
CA ARG A 47 3.23 0.56 -11.75
C ARG A 47 3.78 -0.81 -12.10
N THR A 48 5.10 -0.92 -12.20
CA THR A 48 5.77 -2.17 -12.59
C THR A 48 6.51 -2.78 -11.41
N GLU A 49 6.52 -4.11 -11.38
CA GLU A 49 7.26 -4.89 -10.37
C GLU A 49 8.74 -4.51 -10.34
N GLN A 50 9.37 -4.36 -11.51
CA GLN A 50 10.79 -4.02 -11.63
C GLN A 50 11.13 -2.64 -11.06
N GLU A 51 10.27 -1.64 -11.27
CA GLU A 51 10.48 -0.31 -10.71
C GLU A 51 10.36 -0.34 -9.19
N VAL A 52 9.33 -1.01 -8.65
CA VAL A 52 9.14 -1.18 -7.20
C VAL A 52 10.34 -1.92 -6.60
N GLN A 53 10.77 -3.00 -7.23
CA GLN A 53 11.92 -3.78 -6.78
C GLN A 53 13.20 -2.94 -6.75
N LYS A 54 13.52 -2.27 -7.86
CA LYS A 54 14.71 -1.41 -7.95
C LYS A 54 14.70 -0.35 -6.85
N ARG A 55 13.52 0.23 -6.57
CA ARG A 55 13.41 1.27 -5.55
C ARG A 55 13.55 0.73 -4.13
N LEU A 56 13.04 -0.46 -3.89
CA LEU A 56 13.20 -1.21 -2.65
C LEU A 56 14.66 -1.65 -2.41
N GLU A 57 15.40 -1.99 -3.47
CA GLU A 57 16.83 -2.29 -3.40
C GLU A 57 17.65 -1.02 -3.14
N GLU A 58 17.30 0.10 -3.78
CA GLU A 58 17.97 1.40 -3.57
C GLU A 58 17.77 1.95 -2.15
N THR A 59 16.65 1.64 -1.49
CA THR A 59 16.44 2.02 -0.09
C THR A 59 17.17 1.10 0.90
N GLY A 60 17.70 -0.04 0.44
CA GLY A 60 18.43 -1.01 1.28
C GLY A 60 17.57 -1.76 2.30
N ILE A 61 16.26 -1.45 2.37
CA ILE A 61 15.30 -2.05 3.30
C ILE A 61 14.91 -3.45 2.84
N TRP A 62 14.78 -3.63 1.53
CA TRP A 62 14.40 -4.91 0.95
C TRP A 62 15.61 -5.61 0.35
N LYS A 63 15.62 -6.94 0.47
CA LYS A 63 16.62 -7.80 -0.15
C LYS A 63 15.93 -8.77 -1.11
N PRO A 64 16.50 -9.03 -2.30
CA PRO A 64 15.97 -10.02 -3.23
C PRO A 64 15.97 -11.45 -2.66
N GLU A 65 16.79 -11.73 -1.64
CA GLU A 65 16.77 -12.98 -0.89
C GLU A 65 15.50 -13.20 -0.07
N SER A 66 14.75 -12.13 0.24
CA SER A 66 13.47 -12.19 0.96
C SER A 66 12.32 -12.77 0.12
N GLY A 67 12.57 -13.03 -1.18
CA GLY A 67 11.66 -13.70 -2.10
C GLY A 67 10.67 -12.79 -2.83
N HIS A 68 10.05 -13.32 -3.88
CA HIS A 68 9.09 -12.60 -4.74
C HIS A 68 7.74 -12.31 -4.06
N ARG A 69 7.38 -13.01 -2.98
CA ARG A 69 6.10 -12.83 -2.28
C ARG A 69 5.89 -11.41 -1.73
N PRO A 70 6.80 -10.86 -0.90
CA PRO A 70 6.64 -9.50 -0.39
C PRO A 70 6.61 -8.45 -1.52
N LEU A 71 7.36 -8.66 -2.61
CA LEU A 71 7.33 -7.76 -3.77
C LEU A 71 5.95 -7.73 -4.44
N LEU A 72 5.34 -8.91 -4.65
CA LEU A 72 3.99 -9.05 -5.18
C LEU A 72 2.93 -8.41 -4.25
N ASP A 73 3.02 -8.65 -2.94
CA ASP A 73 2.11 -8.03 -1.96
C ASP A 73 2.20 -6.49 -2.01
N VAL A 74 3.43 -5.94 -2.10
CA VAL A 74 3.65 -4.51 -2.24
C VAL A 74 3.10 -3.97 -3.56
N LEU A 75 3.31 -4.68 -4.68
CA LEU A 75 2.75 -4.30 -5.98
C LEU A 75 1.22 -4.29 -5.95
N GLN A 76 0.60 -5.32 -5.34
CA GLN A 76 -0.85 -5.37 -5.14
C GLN A 76 -1.34 -4.22 -4.27
N LEU A 77 -0.59 -3.85 -3.22
CA LEU A 77 -0.88 -2.70 -2.37
C LEU A 77 -0.88 -1.38 -3.17
N VAL A 78 0.14 -1.16 -4.00
CA VAL A 78 0.26 0.01 -4.89
C VAL A 78 -0.89 0.06 -5.89
N GLN A 79 -1.20 -1.07 -6.53
CA GLN A 79 -2.29 -1.17 -7.49
C GLN A 79 -3.64 -0.91 -6.85
N ARG A 80 -3.93 -1.54 -5.69
CA ARG A 80 -5.17 -1.37 -4.94
C ARG A 80 -5.38 0.08 -4.48
N ASN A 81 -4.32 0.75 -4.08
CA ASN A 81 -4.42 2.16 -3.68
C ASN A 81 -4.56 3.10 -4.91
N SER A 82 -4.00 2.70 -6.05
CA SER A 82 -4.10 3.47 -7.30
C SER A 82 -5.47 3.39 -7.96
N THR A 83 -6.16 2.24 -7.90
CA THR A 83 -7.50 2.06 -8.50
C THR A 83 -8.60 2.82 -7.76
N CYS A 84 -8.38 3.24 -6.51
CA CYS A 84 -9.36 4.02 -5.76
C CYS A 84 -9.53 5.46 -6.30
N MET A 85 -8.60 5.97 -7.13
CA MET A 85 -8.67 7.32 -7.70
C MET A 85 -9.25 7.38 -9.12
N THR A 86 -9.65 6.24 -9.72
CA THR A 86 -10.16 6.16 -11.11
C THR A 86 -11.66 5.88 -11.17
N ASN A 87 -12.47 6.55 -10.33
CA ASN A 87 -13.92 6.63 -10.50
C ASN A 87 -14.39 8.05 -10.13
N SER A 88 -14.32 8.96 -11.10
CA SER A 88 -15.02 10.25 -11.10
C SER A 88 -15.30 10.65 -12.53
#